data_AF-A0A8X6GDC0-F1
#
_entry.id   AF-A0A8X6GDC0-F1
#
_cell.length_a   1.000
_cell.length_b   1.000
_cell.length_c   1.000
_cell.angle_alpha   90.00
_cell.angle_beta   90.00
_cell.angle_gamma   90.00
#
_symmetry.space_group_name_H-M   'P 1'
#
loop_
_entity.id
_entity.type
_entity.pdbx_description
1 polymer ?
#
loop_
_entity_poly.entity_id
_entity_poly.type
_entity_poly.pdbx_seq_one_letter_code
_entity_poly.pdbx_strand_id
1 'polypeptide(L)'
;MLTEAALSCTAIQIRLLYAIVLITCFPARAETLWDNHKDSMTDDILHRHRTRFNDLKITFSDAMSNEALIAIVDICIVIDNLPLSHFGMR
;
A
#
# COMPACT_ATOMS: atom_id res chain seq x y z
N MET A 1 0.25 -21.18 -1.45
CA MET A 1 1.15 -21.11 -0.27
C MET A 1 2.44 -20.31 -0.52
N LEU A 2 3.43 -20.77 -1.32
CA LEU A 2 4.69 -20.01 -1.51
C LEU A 2 4.52 -18.76 -2.38
N THR A 3 3.80 -18.86 -3.50
CA THR A 3 3.52 -17.72 -4.39
C THR A 3 2.71 -16.63 -3.69
N GLU A 4 1.73 -17.04 -2.88
CA GLU A 4 0.87 -16.12 -2.11
C GLU A 4 1.66 -15.37 -1.04
N ALA A 5 2.56 -16.08 -0.33
CA ALA A 5 3.48 -15.46 0.61
C ALA A 5 4.46 -14.51 -0.08
N ALA A 6 4.98 -14.86 -1.26
CA ALA A 6 5.86 -14.00 -2.04
C ALA A 6 5.16 -12.73 -2.52
N LEU A 7 3.91 -12.82 -2.98
CA LEU A 7 3.10 -11.67 -3.37
C LEU A 7 2.81 -10.76 -2.18
N SER A 8 2.40 -11.34 -1.05
CA SER A 8 2.16 -10.58 0.19
C SER A 8 3.41 -9.87 0.69
N CYS A 9 4.54 -10.58 0.76
CA CYS A 9 5.82 -9.96 1.13
C CYS A 9 6.21 -8.85 0.16
N THR A 10 6.03 -9.02 -1.15
CA THR A 10 6.39 -8.01 -2.15
C THR A 10 5.59 -6.72 -1.96
N ALA A 11 4.26 -6.81 -1.86
CA ALA A 11 3.41 -5.64 -1.64
C ALA A 11 3.73 -4.91 -0.33
N ILE A 12 3.97 -5.67 0.76
CA ILE A 12 4.37 -5.12 2.07
C ILE A 12 5.71 -4.38 1.96
N GLN A 13 6.71 -4.96 1.27
CA GLN A 13 8.03 -4.33 1.10
C GLN A 13 7.96 -3.06 0.26
N ILE A 14 7.11 -3.02 -0.78
CA ILE A 14 6.90 -1.80 -1.57
C ILE A 14 6.25 -0.71 -0.71
N ARG A 15 5.22 -1.05 0.09
CA ARG A 15 4.59 -0.11 1.03
C ARG A 15 5.59 0.44 2.05
N LEU A 16 6.48 -0.41 2.58
CA LEU A 16 7.55 0.01 3.49
C LEU A 16 8.52 0.99 2.83
N LEU A 17 8.99 0.67 1.62
CA LEU A 17 9.88 1.57 0.86
C LEU A 17 9.22 2.90 0.57
N TYR A 18 7.94 2.88 0.17
CA TYR A 18 7.16 4.09 -0.08
C TYR A 18 7.03 4.94 1.19
N ALA A 19 6.70 4.34 2.34
CA ALA A 19 6.64 5.04 3.63
C ALA A 19 7.98 5.68 4.01
N ILE A 20 9.10 4.96 3.85
CA ILE A 20 10.44 5.51 4.10
C ILE A 20 10.69 6.74 3.21
N VAL A 21 10.43 6.62 1.90
CA VAL A 21 10.62 7.74 0.96
C VAL A 21 9.75 8.94 1.34
N LEU A 22 8.50 8.73 1.77
CA LEU A 22 7.63 9.81 2.22
C LEU A 22 8.23 10.58 3.40
N ILE A 23 8.69 9.84 4.42
CA ILE A 23 9.20 10.39 5.68
C ILE A 23 10.56 11.05 5.50
N THR A 24 11.47 10.44 4.74
CA THR A 24 12.85 10.93 4.65
C THR A 24 13.06 11.93 3.52
N CYS A 25 12.29 11.82 2.44
CA CYS A 25 12.55 12.59 1.22
C CYS A 25 11.51 13.69 0.95
N PHE A 26 10.38 13.70 1.69
CA PHE A 26 9.27 14.65 1.49
C PHE A 26 9.00 14.95 0.02
N PRO A 27 8.72 13.91 -0.80
CA PRO A 27 8.69 14.07 -2.24
C PRO A 27 7.59 15.05 -2.65
N ALA A 28 7.96 16.07 -3.44
CA ALA A 28 7.02 17.07 -3.95
C ALA A 28 5.86 16.48 -4.80
N ARG A 29 5.95 15.19 -5.18
CA ARG A 29 4.98 14.47 -6.01
C ARG A 29 4.63 13.09 -5.43
N ALA A 30 4.36 13.03 -4.11
CA ALA A 30 3.94 11.81 -3.42
C ALA A 30 2.74 11.11 -4.10
N GLU A 31 1.74 11.89 -4.54
CA GLU A 31 0.56 11.39 -5.24
C GLU A 31 0.89 10.75 -6.59
N THR A 32 1.76 11.36 -7.41
CA THR A 32 2.19 10.75 -8.67
C THR A 32 2.94 9.44 -8.43
N LEU A 33 3.78 9.39 -7.40
CA LEU A 33 4.49 8.17 -7.03
C LEU A 33 3.52 7.08 -6.55
N TRP A 34 2.50 7.46 -5.78
CA TRP A 34 1.41 6.55 -5.40
C TRP A 34 0.68 6.01 -6.63
N ASP A 35 0.21 6.87 -7.53
CA ASP A 35 -0.55 6.43 -8.72
C ASP A 35 0.23 5.47 -9.61
N ASN A 36 1.56 5.63 -9.71
CA ASN A 36 2.42 4.75 -10.50
C ASN A 36 2.61 3.36 -9.87
N HIS A 37 2.39 3.21 -8.57
CA HIS A 37 2.74 2.00 -7.82
C HIS A 37 1.59 1.42 -6.98
N LYS A 38 0.42 2.06 -6.95
CA LYS A 38 -0.72 1.67 -6.09
C LYS A 38 -1.19 0.25 -6.35
N ASP A 39 -1.18 -0.22 -7.59
CA ASP A 39 -1.59 -1.58 -7.93
C ASP A 39 -0.64 -2.60 -7.31
N SER A 40 0.68 -2.37 -7.42
CA SER A 40 1.69 -3.23 -6.78
C SER A 40 1.63 -3.17 -5.25
N MET A 41 1.29 -2.01 -4.69
CA MET A 41 1.06 -1.84 -3.25
C MET A 41 -0.28 -2.38 -2.76
N THR A 42 -1.18 -2.81 -3.65
CA THR A 42 -2.53 -3.31 -3.29
C THR A 42 -2.71 -4.78 -3.71
N ASP A 43 -1.74 -5.36 -4.41
CA ASP A 43 -1.86 -6.68 -5.03
C ASP A 43 -2.15 -7.81 -4.02
N ASP A 44 -1.55 -7.75 -2.83
CA ASP A 44 -1.81 -8.71 -1.76
C ASP A 44 -3.22 -8.59 -1.18
N ILE A 45 -3.75 -7.37 -1.09
CA ILE A 45 -5.14 -7.12 -0.70
C ILE A 45 -6.09 -7.66 -1.78
N LEU A 46 -5.79 -7.45 -3.06
CA LEU A 46 -6.55 -8.04 -4.17
C LEU A 46 -6.56 -9.55 -4.13
N HIS A 47 -5.39 -10.14 -3.96
CA HIS A 47 -5.28 -11.58 -3.80
C HIS A 47 -6.12 -12.07 -2.61
N ARG A 48 -6.04 -11.41 -1.46
CA ARG A 48 -6.82 -11.76 -0.26
C ARG A 48 -8.33 -11.67 -0.51
N HIS A 49 -8.80 -10.64 -1.21
CA HIS A 49 -10.22 -10.52 -1.58
C HIS A 49 -10.66 -11.65 -2.52
N ARG A 50 -9.91 -11.92 -3.59
CA ARG A 50 -10.20 -13.01 -4.53
C ARG A 50 -10.27 -14.36 -3.84
N THR A 51 -9.33 -14.63 -2.92
CA THR A 51 -9.31 -15.87 -2.14
C THR A 51 -10.47 -15.96 -1.15
N ARG A 52 -10.78 -14.86 -0.45
CA ARG A 52 -11.88 -14.83 0.55
C ARG A 52 -13.26 -15.04 -0.09
N PHE A 53 -13.51 -14.45 -1.25
CA PHE A 53 -14.78 -14.56 -1.96
C PHE A 53 -14.80 -15.68 -3.02
N ASN A 54 -13.67 -16.36 -3.22
CA ASN A 54 -13.48 -17.34 -4.28
C ASN A 54 -13.89 -16.82 -5.67
N ASP A 55 -13.59 -15.55 -5.94
CA ASP A 55 -13.93 -14.87 -7.20
C ASP A 55 -12.69 -14.19 -7.78
N LEU A 56 -12.15 -14.80 -8.83
CA LEU A 56 -10.98 -14.29 -9.56
C LEU A 56 -11.31 -13.07 -10.44
N LYS A 57 -12.59 -12.75 -10.67
CA LYS A 57 -13.02 -11.61 -11.48
C LYS A 57 -13.00 -10.29 -10.70
N ILE A 58 -12.87 -10.33 -9.38
CA ILE A 58 -12.66 -9.12 -8.57
C ILE A 58 -11.44 -8.37 -9.12
N THR A 59 -11.60 -7.09 -9.36
CA THR A 59 -10.53 -6.17 -9.79
C THR A 59 -10.17 -5.22 -8.65
N PHE A 60 -9.12 -4.41 -8.84
CA PHE A 60 -8.82 -3.33 -7.91
C PHE A 60 -10.04 -2.42 -7.70
N SER A 61 -10.19 -1.94 -6.48
CA SER A 61 -11.24 -1.01 -6.07
C SER A 61 -10.66 0.02 -5.12
N ASP A 62 -11.33 1.18 -5.02
CA ASP A 62 -10.90 2.26 -4.14
C ASP A 62 -10.82 1.83 -2.69
N ALA A 63 -11.69 0.92 -2.24
CA ALA A 63 -11.66 0.39 -0.88
C ALA A 63 -10.34 -0.36 -0.59
N MET A 64 -9.78 -1.04 -1.59
CA MET A 64 -8.55 -1.82 -1.44
C MET A 64 -7.33 -0.90 -1.48
N SER A 65 -7.36 0.09 -2.37
CA SER A 65 -6.36 1.18 -2.41
C SER A 65 -6.33 1.93 -1.08
N ASN A 66 -7.49 2.23 -0.48
CA ASN A 66 -7.59 2.87 0.82
C ASN A 66 -7.02 1.99 1.95
N GLU A 67 -7.23 0.68 1.90
CA GLU A 67 -6.61 -0.23 2.86
C GLU A 67 -5.08 -0.24 2.73
N ALA A 68 -4.53 -0.22 1.52
CA ALA A 68 -3.10 -0.08 1.30
C ALA A 68 -2.56 1.26 1.84
N LEU A 69 -3.29 2.36 1.65
CA LEU A 69 -2.95 3.66 2.24
C LEU A 69 -2.96 3.62 3.76
N ILE A 70 -3.96 3.01 4.39
CA ILE A 70 -4.02 2.83 5.85
C ILE A 70 -2.79 2.06 6.34
N ALA A 71 -2.43 0.96 5.68
CA ALA A 71 -1.23 0.20 6.03
C ALA A 71 0.05 1.05 5.91
N ILE A 72 0.13 1.95 4.93
CA ILE A 72 1.24 2.91 4.81
C ILE A 72 1.21 3.92 5.97
N VAL A 73 0.04 4.44 6.36
CA VAL A 73 -0.11 5.31 7.55
C VAL A 73 0.50 4.62 8.76
N ASP A 74 0.10 3.38 9.01
CA ASP A 74 0.50 2.62 10.18
C ASP A 74 2.03 2.42 10.18
N ILE A 75 2.62 2.12 9.02
CA ILE A 75 4.08 2.05 8.87
C ILE A 75 4.73 3.40 9.19
N CYS A 76 4.19 4.52 8.68
CA CYS A 76 4.74 5.85 8.95
C CYS A 76 4.67 6.22 10.44
N ILE A 77 3.56 5.88 11.12
CA ILE A 77 3.42 6.09 12.56
C ILE A 77 4.44 5.25 13.32
N VAL A 78 4.65 3.99 12.93
CA VAL A 78 5.66 3.12 13.57
C VAL A 78 7.08 3.65 13.37
N ILE A 79 7.40 4.20 12.19
CA ILE A 79 8.75 4.70 11.88
C ILE A 79 9.03 6.05 12.54
N ASP A 80 8.07 6.99 12.55
CA ASP A 80 8.35 8.41 12.87
C ASP A 80 7.31 9.06 13.81
N ASN A 81 6.35 8.31 14.35
CA ASN A 81 5.20 8.82 15.13
C ASN A 81 4.37 9.92 14.42
N LEU A 82 4.48 10.05 13.09
CA LEU A 82 3.86 11.14 12.32
C LEU A 82 2.64 10.64 11.50
N PRO A 83 1.45 11.23 11.68
CA PRO A 83 0.24 10.83 10.94
C PRO A 83 0.25 11.31 9.48
N LEU A 84 -0.45 10.60 8.59
CA LEU A 84 -0.48 10.89 7.14
C LEU A 84 -0.93 12.31 6.76
N SER A 85 -1.73 12.97 7.61
CA SER A 85 -2.13 14.37 7.41
C SER A 85 -0.94 15.32 7.31
N HIS A 86 0.23 14.92 7.82
CA HIS A 86 1.48 15.68 7.68
C HIS A 86 2.04 15.68 6.25
N PHE A 87 1.67 14.68 5.42
CA PHE A 87 2.21 14.49 4.07
C PHE A 87 1.25 14.92 2.94
N GLY A 88 0.13 15.55 3.27
CA GLY A 88 -0.79 16.12 2.27
C GLY A 88 -1.63 15.11 1.48
N MET A 89 -1.55 13.81 1.78
CA MET A 89 -2.44 12.80 1.20
C MET A 89 -3.79 12.81 1.92
N ARG A 90 -4.88 12.99 1.18
CA ARG A 90 -6.25 13.07 1.69
C ARG A 90 -7.13 11.97 1.11
#